data_AF-A0A4Y4K6V4-F1
#
_entry.id   AF-A0A4Y4K6V4-F1
#
_cell.length_a   1.000
_cell.length_b   1.000
_cell.length_c   1.000
_cell.angle_alpha   90.00
_cell.angle_beta   90.00
_cell.angle_gamma   90.00
#
_symmetry.space_group_name_H-M   'P 1'
#
loop_
_entity.id
_entity.type
_entity.pdbx_description
1 polymer ?
#
loop_
_entity_poly.entity_id
_entity_poly.type
_entity_poly.pdbx_seq_one_letter_code
_entity_poly.pdbx_strand_id
1 'polypeptide(L)'
;MRSHLTALRRDLDEARPGLSCRVRTYRGGQSGYGLAITPDEFDLAQFTLAARRGRNLLLRGEAEPAAEVLEGALAWWRGPFGQDLPPARWFNAHVAGVNNARFDAYQDLFTSCILAGRTETLSYRIESIIAEAPYRQRLWELLAAVHCIDGDAASALGAIKRCQTLFAEDLGLDLPPDVEAMRAAALSWNSEDALRLVAARTLVADNGERTDPAGHGSALS
;
A
#
# COMPACT_ATOMS: atom_id res chain seq x y z
N MET A 1 0.58 28.86 20.24
CA MET A 1 1.74 27.94 19.98
C MET A 1 2.53 27.54 21.24
N ARG A 2 3.03 28.45 22.09
CA ARG A 2 3.78 28.09 23.33
C ARG A 2 2.99 27.21 24.32
N SER A 3 1.68 27.41 24.42
CA SER A 3 0.78 26.62 25.27
C SER A 3 0.72 25.14 24.84
N HIS A 4 0.57 24.87 23.53
CA HIS A 4 0.52 23.49 22.99
C HIS A 4 1.81 22.70 23.21
N LEU A 5 2.98 23.34 23.15
CA LEU A 5 4.25 22.66 23.42
C LEU A 5 4.41 22.29 24.90
N THR A 6 3.89 23.13 25.79
CA THR A 6 3.95 22.89 27.23
C THR A 6 3.04 21.72 27.61
N ALA A 7 1.84 21.69 27.02
CA ALA A 7 0.93 20.55 27.13
C ALA A 7 1.58 19.27 26.56
N LEU A 8 2.10 19.30 25.33
CA LEU A 8 2.77 18.15 24.71
C LEU A 8 3.93 17.59 25.56
N ARG A 9 4.77 18.46 26.15
CA ARG A 9 5.88 18.02 27.02
C ARG A 9 5.36 17.31 28.27
N ARG A 10 4.32 17.86 28.90
CA ARG A 10 3.69 17.23 30.06
C ARG A 10 3.08 15.89 29.67
N ASP A 11 2.29 15.84 28.61
CA ASP A 11 1.60 14.62 28.17
C ASP A 11 2.61 13.52 27.77
N LEU A 12 3.76 13.88 27.19
CA LEU A 12 4.87 12.95 26.93
C LEU A 12 5.51 12.40 28.20
N ASP A 13 5.77 13.24 29.20
CA ASP A 13 6.33 12.79 30.49
C ASP A 13 5.34 11.97 31.33
N GLU A 14 4.04 12.24 31.21
CA GLU A 14 2.97 11.43 31.79
C GLU A 14 2.94 10.03 31.14
N ALA A 15 3.10 9.95 29.81
CA ALA A 15 3.15 8.67 29.10
C ALA A 15 4.40 7.86 29.46
N ARG A 16 5.57 8.51 29.55
CA ARG A 16 6.80 7.89 30.05
C ARG A 16 7.75 8.98 30.59
N PRO A 17 8.13 8.91 31.87
CA PRO A 17 9.02 9.91 32.47
C PRO A 17 10.31 10.10 31.67
N GLY A 18 10.60 11.35 31.30
CA GLY A 18 11.80 11.73 30.57
C GLY A 18 11.62 11.83 29.05
N LEU A 19 10.45 11.52 28.47
CA LEU A 19 10.22 11.71 27.03
C LEU A 19 10.25 13.18 26.61
N SER A 20 9.91 14.11 27.50
CA SER A 20 9.90 15.55 27.16
C SER A 20 11.28 16.09 26.79
N CYS A 21 12.37 15.46 27.25
CA CYS A 21 13.75 15.86 26.92
C CYS A 21 14.08 15.69 25.42
N ARG A 22 13.27 14.90 24.71
CA ARG A 22 13.39 14.64 23.27
C ARG A 22 12.78 15.76 22.41
N VAL A 23 11.98 16.64 23.01
CA VAL A 23 11.39 17.82 22.36
C VAL A 23 12.39 18.98 22.38
N ARG A 24 13.14 19.14 21.28
CA ARG A 24 14.14 20.20 21.09
C ARG A 24 13.47 21.49 20.62
N THR A 25 13.88 22.61 21.19
CA THR A 25 13.48 23.95 20.74
C THR A 25 14.66 24.59 20.03
N TYR A 26 14.52 24.84 18.73
CA TYR A 26 15.52 25.52 17.90
C TYR A 26 15.23 27.03 17.89
N ARG A 27 16.24 27.85 18.17
CA ARG A 27 16.16 29.32 18.17
C ARG A 27 17.13 29.88 17.13
N GLY A 28 16.74 30.91 16.37
CA GLY A 28 17.55 31.53 15.31
C GLY A 28 16.82 31.57 13.96
N GLY A 29 17.56 31.65 12.85
CA GLY A 29 17.01 31.78 11.49
C GLY A 29 16.12 30.62 11.01
N GLN A 30 16.19 29.46 11.69
CA GLN A 30 15.25 28.35 11.57
C GLN A 30 14.60 28.06 12.93
N SER A 31 13.88 29.04 13.48
CA SER A 31 13.17 28.87 14.75
C SER A 31 12.07 27.81 14.63
N GLY A 32 12.04 26.84 15.53
CA GLY A 32 11.07 25.75 15.46
C GLY A 32 11.19 24.74 16.59
N TYR A 33 10.46 23.63 16.45
CA TYR A 33 10.47 22.52 17.40
C TYR A 33 10.74 21.24 16.64
N GLY A 34 11.52 20.33 17.23
CA GLY A 34 11.74 19.00 16.69
C GLY A 34 11.60 17.97 17.79
N LEU A 35 11.08 16.80 17.43
CA LEU A 35 11.02 15.65 18.30
C LEU A 35 12.08 14.65 17.82
N ALA A 36 13.04 14.32 18.68
CA ALA A 36 14.05 13.31 18.37
C ALA A 36 13.43 11.93 18.56
N ILE A 37 13.19 11.18 17.49
CA ILE A 37 12.59 9.83 17.50
C ILE A 37 13.56 8.88 16.80
N THR A 38 13.74 7.66 17.29
CA THR A 38 14.46 6.63 16.54
C THR A 38 13.49 5.93 15.57
N PRO A 39 13.95 5.39 14.43
CA PRO A 39 13.05 4.80 13.44
C PRO A 39 12.14 3.71 14.02
N ASP A 40 12.60 2.96 15.03
CA ASP A 40 11.88 1.89 15.70
C ASP A 40 10.76 2.35 16.65
N GLU A 41 10.72 3.63 16.98
CA GLU A 41 9.70 4.23 17.84
C GLU A 41 8.57 4.90 17.03
N PHE A 42 8.65 4.85 15.71
CA PHE A 42 7.66 5.42 14.81
C PHE A 42 7.11 4.35 13.87
N ASP A 43 5.83 4.03 14.06
CA ASP A 43 5.13 2.98 13.32
C ASP A 43 5.19 3.17 11.81
N LEU A 44 5.02 4.40 11.33
CA LEU A 44 5.09 4.72 9.90
C LEU A 44 6.48 4.49 9.31
N ALA A 45 7.57 4.77 10.04
CA ALA A 45 8.93 4.54 9.54
C ALA A 45 9.22 3.05 9.37
N GLN A 46 8.83 2.27 10.36
CA GLN A 46 8.99 0.82 10.33
C GLN A 46 8.07 0.14 9.31
N PHE A 47 6.81 0.59 9.18
CA PHE A 47 5.92 0.16 8.10
C PHE A 47 6.58 0.42 6.75
N THR A 48 7.14 1.61 6.54
CA THR A 48 7.80 1.97 5.28
C THR A 48 8.98 1.05 4.99
N LEU A 49 9.79 0.74 6.00
CA LEU A 49 10.93 -0.18 5.86
C LEU A 49 10.47 -1.61 5.55
N ALA A 50 9.47 -2.11 6.27
CA ALA A 50 8.94 -3.45 6.10
C ALA A 50 8.22 -3.61 4.76
N ALA A 51 7.41 -2.64 4.33
CA ALA A 51 6.75 -2.64 3.03
C ALA A 51 7.76 -2.69 1.87
N ARG A 52 8.83 -1.87 1.94
CA ARG A 52 9.93 -1.93 0.96
C ARG A 52 10.63 -3.29 0.96
N ARG A 53 10.88 -3.86 2.14
CA ARG A 53 11.48 -5.20 2.26
C ARG A 53 10.58 -6.27 1.62
N GLY A 54 9.28 -6.24 1.91
CA GLY A 54 8.29 -7.16 1.35
C GLY A 54 8.22 -7.07 -0.17
N ARG A 55 8.14 -5.86 -0.72
CA ARG A 55 8.21 -5.63 -2.17
C ARG A 55 9.48 -6.20 -2.79
N ASN A 56 10.64 -5.96 -2.19
CA ASN A 56 11.91 -6.50 -2.70
C ASN A 56 11.96 -8.03 -2.70
N LEU A 57 11.38 -8.68 -1.69
CA LEU A 57 11.23 -10.14 -1.65
C LEU A 57 10.31 -10.63 -2.78
N LEU A 58 9.17 -9.95 -2.98
CA LEU A 58 8.23 -10.26 -4.06
C LEU A 58 8.89 -10.17 -5.44
N LEU A 59 9.65 -9.10 -5.71
CA LEU A 59 10.36 -8.91 -6.98
C LEU A 59 11.44 -9.98 -7.24
N ARG A 60 11.98 -10.60 -6.17
CA ARG A 60 12.93 -11.72 -6.26
C ARG A 60 12.26 -13.08 -6.43
N GLY A 61 10.93 -13.13 -6.48
CA GLY A 61 10.17 -14.37 -6.52
C GLY A 61 10.02 -15.07 -5.17
N GLU A 62 10.41 -14.42 -4.07
CA GLU A 62 10.28 -14.94 -2.70
C GLU A 62 8.87 -14.61 -2.14
N ALA A 63 7.83 -15.17 -2.77
CA ALA A 63 6.43 -14.82 -2.49
C ALA A 63 6.01 -15.11 -1.03
N GLU A 64 6.42 -16.26 -0.49
CA GLU A 64 6.06 -16.68 0.87
C GLU A 64 6.69 -15.74 1.94
N PRO A 65 8.02 -15.47 1.94
CA PRO A 65 8.60 -14.45 2.80
C PRO A 65 8.05 -13.03 2.59
N ALA A 66 7.72 -12.67 1.34
CA ALA A 66 7.14 -11.37 1.04
C ALA A 66 5.78 -11.19 1.73
N ALA A 67 4.91 -12.21 1.65
CA ALA A 67 3.61 -12.19 2.30
C ALA A 67 3.74 -12.01 3.82
N GLU A 68 4.62 -12.77 4.48
CA GLU A 68 4.83 -12.68 5.93
C GLU A 68 5.31 -11.28 6.38
N VAL A 69 6.27 -10.70 5.66
CA VAL A 69 6.79 -9.37 5.96
C VAL A 69 5.71 -8.30 5.76
N LEU A 70 4.91 -8.42 4.69
CA LEU A 70 3.86 -7.45 4.37
C LEU A 70 2.67 -7.54 5.33
N GLU A 71 2.29 -8.75 5.77
CA GLU A 71 1.28 -8.92 6.82
C GLU A 71 1.74 -8.30 8.14
N GLY A 72 3.00 -8.56 8.51
CA GLY A 72 3.61 -7.93 9.69
C GLY A 72 3.61 -6.40 9.59
N ALA A 73 3.91 -5.83 8.42
CA ALA A 73 3.88 -4.39 8.19
C ALA A 73 2.47 -3.81 8.30
N LEU A 74 1.48 -4.48 7.70
CA LEU A 74 0.09 -4.00 7.65
C LEU A 74 -0.63 -4.13 8.99
N ALA A 75 -0.20 -5.04 9.87
CA ALA A 75 -0.74 -5.20 11.23
C ALA A 75 -0.59 -3.94 12.12
N TRP A 76 0.23 -2.97 11.71
CA TRP A 76 0.50 -1.75 12.47
C TRP A 76 -0.59 -0.70 12.25
N TRP A 77 -1.38 -0.87 11.20
CA TRP A 77 -2.46 0.01 10.82
C TRP A 77 -3.73 -0.32 11.59
N ARG A 78 -4.36 0.72 12.15
CA ARG A 78 -5.63 0.62 12.91
C ARG A 78 -6.80 1.31 12.19
N GLY A 79 -6.58 1.70 10.95
CA GLY A 79 -7.50 2.50 10.15
C GLY A 79 -6.75 3.42 9.17
N PRO A 80 -7.48 4.24 8.39
CA PRO A 80 -6.88 5.26 7.53
C PRO A 80 -6.00 6.23 8.33
N PHE A 81 -4.85 6.58 7.76
CA PHE A 81 -3.99 7.58 8.38
C PHE A 81 -4.71 8.92 8.44
N GLY A 82 -4.67 9.56 9.61
CA GLY A 82 -5.28 10.86 9.83
C GLY A 82 -6.80 10.85 10.08
N GLN A 83 -7.44 9.69 10.27
CA GLN A 83 -8.89 9.60 10.53
C GLN A 83 -9.37 10.45 11.72
N ASP A 84 -8.52 10.61 12.74
CA ASP A 84 -8.83 11.35 13.97
C ASP A 84 -8.24 12.78 13.97
N LEU A 85 -7.62 13.20 12.86
CA LEU A 85 -7.01 14.53 12.73
C LEU A 85 -8.02 15.53 12.12
N PRO A 86 -8.09 16.76 12.65
CA PRO A 86 -8.91 17.79 12.04
C PRO A 86 -8.40 18.11 10.62
N PRO A 87 -9.29 18.38 9.65
CA PRO A 87 -8.90 18.68 8.28
C PRO A 87 -7.94 19.87 8.22
N ALA A 88 -6.74 19.65 7.69
CA ALA A 88 -5.69 20.65 7.65
C ALA A 88 -5.01 20.66 6.28
N ARG A 89 -5.22 21.74 5.51
CA ARG A 89 -4.73 21.86 4.12
C ARG A 89 -3.23 21.58 3.96
N TRP A 90 -2.41 21.95 4.95
CA TRP A 90 -0.96 21.77 4.91
C TRP A 90 -0.51 20.30 5.05
N PHE A 91 -1.39 19.40 5.52
CA PHE A 91 -1.07 18.00 5.80
C PHE A 91 -1.80 17.00 4.90
N ASN A 92 -2.85 17.44 4.18
CA ASN A 92 -3.69 16.56 3.35
C ASN A 92 -2.90 15.75 2.30
N ALA A 93 -1.92 16.37 1.62
CA ALA A 93 -1.10 15.67 0.63
C ALA A 93 -0.26 14.57 1.26
N HIS A 94 0.26 14.79 2.48
CA HIS A 94 1.01 13.79 3.22
C HIS A 94 0.10 12.65 3.66
N VAL A 95 -1.09 12.96 4.17
CA VAL A 95 -2.11 11.95 4.52
C VAL A 95 -2.47 11.07 3.33
N ALA A 96 -2.71 11.67 2.16
CA ALA A 96 -2.99 10.94 0.94
C ALA A 96 -1.80 10.05 0.52
N GLY A 97 -0.57 10.56 0.58
CA GLY A 97 0.63 9.80 0.27
C GLY A 97 0.83 8.58 1.18
N VAL A 98 0.59 8.74 2.48
CA VAL A 98 0.71 7.67 3.47
C VAL A 98 -0.36 6.59 3.27
N ASN A 99 -1.62 6.98 3.03
CA ASN A 99 -2.68 6.01 2.70
C ASN A 99 -2.42 5.32 1.34
N ASN A 100 -1.84 6.03 0.37
CA ASN A 100 -1.45 5.41 -0.90
C ASN A 100 -0.38 4.33 -0.71
N ALA A 101 0.65 4.59 0.10
CA ALA A 101 1.68 3.60 0.42
C ALA A 101 1.08 2.35 1.12
N ARG A 102 0.06 2.54 1.97
CA ARG A 102 -0.70 1.43 2.57
C ARG A 102 -1.37 0.55 1.52
N PHE A 103 -2.08 1.18 0.59
CA PHE A 103 -2.76 0.45 -0.48
C PHE A 103 -1.77 -0.25 -1.43
N ASP A 104 -0.60 0.35 -1.68
CA ASP A 104 0.48 -0.31 -2.45
C ASP A 104 0.96 -1.57 -1.71
N ALA A 105 1.18 -1.48 -0.40
CA ALA A 105 1.56 -2.64 0.42
C ALA A 105 0.48 -3.74 0.43
N TYR A 106 -0.81 -3.39 0.41
CA TYR A 106 -1.88 -4.38 0.25
C TYR A 106 -1.83 -5.07 -1.12
N GLN A 107 -1.57 -4.33 -2.20
CA GLN A 107 -1.43 -4.91 -3.54
C GLN A 107 -0.24 -5.87 -3.63
N ASP A 108 0.89 -5.50 -3.03
CA ASP A 108 2.07 -6.35 -2.93
C ASP A 108 1.77 -7.61 -2.08
N LEU A 109 1.04 -7.45 -0.97
CA LEU A 109 0.66 -8.55 -0.09
C LEU A 109 -0.23 -9.55 -0.83
N PHE A 110 -1.32 -9.06 -1.43
CA PHE A 110 -2.26 -9.91 -2.14
C PHE A 110 -1.61 -10.61 -3.34
N THR A 111 -0.74 -9.92 -4.06
CA THR A 111 0.08 -10.55 -5.12
C THR A 111 0.95 -11.66 -4.54
N SER A 112 1.63 -11.40 -3.41
CA SER A 112 2.48 -12.40 -2.74
C SER A 112 1.68 -13.61 -2.27
N CYS A 113 0.50 -13.40 -1.67
CA CYS A 113 -0.40 -14.47 -1.25
C CYS A 113 -0.87 -15.33 -2.42
N ILE A 114 -1.27 -14.72 -3.55
CA ILE A 114 -1.66 -15.46 -4.76
C ILE A 114 -0.50 -16.32 -5.27
N LEU A 115 0.70 -15.73 -5.41
CA LEU A 115 1.87 -16.44 -5.92
C LEU A 115 2.37 -17.55 -4.97
N ALA A 116 2.13 -17.39 -3.68
CA ALA A 116 2.41 -18.39 -2.65
C ALA A 116 1.33 -19.48 -2.53
N GLY A 117 0.19 -19.35 -3.23
CA GLY A 117 -0.94 -20.26 -3.08
C GLY A 117 -1.75 -20.07 -1.79
N ARG A 118 -1.55 -18.96 -1.06
CA ARG A 118 -2.31 -18.58 0.14
C ARG A 118 -3.59 -17.84 -0.25
N THR A 119 -4.58 -18.54 -0.83
CA THR A 119 -5.85 -17.92 -1.28
C THR A 119 -6.96 -17.91 -0.22
N GLU A 120 -6.77 -18.60 0.91
CA GLU A 120 -7.76 -18.66 1.99
C GLU A 120 -8.18 -17.26 2.46
N THR A 121 -9.48 -16.96 2.42
CA THR A 121 -10.08 -15.66 2.79
C THR A 121 -9.59 -14.44 1.97
N LEU A 122 -8.76 -14.65 0.95
CA LEU A 122 -8.08 -13.55 0.25
C LEU A 122 -9.06 -12.69 -0.54
N SER A 123 -10.10 -13.28 -1.14
CA SER A 123 -11.18 -12.55 -1.82
C SER A 123 -11.87 -11.55 -0.89
N TYR A 124 -12.24 -11.97 0.33
CA TYR A 124 -12.83 -11.09 1.34
C TYR A 124 -11.90 -9.94 1.74
N ARG A 125 -10.60 -10.23 1.93
CA ARG A 125 -9.60 -9.20 2.25
C ARG A 125 -9.48 -8.20 1.10
N ILE A 126 -9.43 -8.64 -0.15
CA ILE A 126 -9.34 -7.75 -1.31
C ILE A 126 -10.59 -6.87 -1.42
N GLU A 127 -11.79 -7.44 -1.28
CA GLU A 127 -13.06 -6.68 -1.31
C GLU A 127 -13.09 -5.57 -0.25
N SER A 128 -12.56 -5.83 0.95
CA SER A 128 -12.47 -4.83 2.01
C SER A 128 -11.61 -3.62 1.61
N ILE A 129 -10.51 -3.86 0.89
CA ILE A 129 -9.63 -2.79 0.41
C ILE A 129 -10.19 -2.11 -0.84
N ILE A 130 -10.94 -2.82 -1.69
CA ILE A 130 -11.69 -2.21 -2.80
C ILE A 130 -12.71 -1.20 -2.28
N ALA A 131 -13.39 -1.49 -1.17
CA ALA A 131 -14.34 -0.55 -0.58
C ALA A 131 -13.67 0.78 -0.14
N GLU A 132 -12.38 0.74 0.24
CA GLU A 132 -11.61 1.92 0.60
C GLU A 132 -10.95 2.63 -0.60
N ALA A 133 -10.55 1.87 -1.62
CA ALA A 133 -9.83 2.38 -2.79
C ALA A 133 -10.39 1.81 -4.13
N PRO A 134 -11.65 2.11 -4.48
CA PRO A 134 -12.36 1.44 -5.57
C PRO A 134 -11.76 1.72 -6.95
N TYR A 135 -11.06 2.84 -7.13
CA TYR A 135 -10.44 3.20 -8.42
C TYR A 135 -9.04 2.58 -8.63
N ARG A 136 -8.57 1.74 -7.72
CA ARG A 136 -7.31 1.01 -7.90
C ARG A 136 -7.54 -0.26 -8.71
N GLN A 137 -7.40 -0.14 -10.04
CA GLN A 137 -7.62 -1.22 -11.00
C GLN A 137 -6.94 -2.57 -10.64
N ARG A 138 -5.74 -2.52 -10.05
CA ARG A 138 -4.99 -3.72 -9.65
C ARG A 138 -5.69 -4.52 -8.56
N LEU A 139 -6.50 -3.90 -7.69
CA LEU A 139 -7.29 -4.66 -6.70
C LEU A 139 -8.38 -5.50 -7.37
N TRP A 140 -9.05 -4.95 -8.40
CA TRP A 140 -10.04 -5.68 -9.19
C TRP A 140 -9.44 -6.84 -9.97
N GLU A 141 -8.25 -6.64 -10.54
CA GLU A 141 -7.49 -7.69 -11.20
C GLU A 141 -7.16 -8.84 -10.22
N LEU A 142 -6.64 -8.51 -9.03
CA LEU A 142 -6.30 -9.50 -8.01
C LEU A 142 -7.53 -10.25 -7.50
N LEU A 143 -8.67 -9.56 -7.33
CA LEU A 143 -9.93 -10.20 -6.94
C LEU A 143 -10.39 -11.21 -7.99
N ALA A 144 -10.39 -10.82 -9.27
CA ALA A 144 -10.75 -11.71 -10.36
C ALA A 144 -9.78 -12.91 -10.45
N ALA A 145 -8.48 -12.68 -10.25
CA ALA A 145 -7.47 -13.73 -10.24
C ALA A 145 -7.71 -14.78 -9.14
N VAL A 146 -8.02 -14.34 -7.91
CA VAL A 146 -8.34 -15.26 -6.80
C VAL A 146 -9.54 -16.14 -7.15
N HIS A 147 -10.62 -15.55 -7.66
CA HIS A 147 -11.80 -16.32 -8.07
C HIS A 147 -11.50 -17.31 -9.21
N CYS A 148 -10.68 -16.93 -10.19
CA CYS A 148 -10.24 -17.85 -11.24
C CYS A 148 -9.43 -19.03 -10.67
N ILE A 149 -8.52 -18.77 -9.73
CA ILE A 149 -7.66 -19.79 -9.11
C ILE A 149 -8.49 -20.76 -8.24
N ASP A 150 -9.49 -20.23 -7.53
CA ASP A 150 -10.43 -21.03 -6.73
C ASP A 150 -11.46 -21.79 -7.60
N GLY A 151 -11.43 -21.61 -8.93
CA GLY A 151 -12.33 -22.28 -9.87
C GLY A 151 -13.75 -21.69 -9.92
N ASP A 152 -13.94 -20.48 -9.42
CA ASP A 152 -15.22 -19.75 -9.44
C ASP A 152 -15.22 -18.67 -10.55
N ALA A 153 -15.37 -19.12 -11.79
CA ALA A 153 -15.43 -18.22 -12.95
C ALA A 153 -16.62 -17.23 -12.87
N ALA A 154 -17.72 -17.62 -12.22
CA ALA A 154 -18.89 -16.76 -12.07
C ALA A 154 -18.59 -15.54 -11.18
N SER A 155 -17.95 -15.75 -10.04
CA SER A 155 -17.51 -14.67 -9.16
C SER A 155 -16.42 -13.80 -9.81
N ALA A 156 -15.50 -14.40 -10.56
CA ALA A 156 -14.49 -13.64 -11.32
C ALA A 156 -15.15 -12.67 -12.32
N LEU A 157 -16.09 -13.16 -13.14
CA LEU A 157 -16.84 -12.34 -14.08
C LEU A 157 -17.73 -11.29 -13.39
N GLY A 158 -18.28 -11.64 -12.23
CA GLY A 158 -19.03 -10.71 -11.37
C GLY A 158 -18.18 -9.53 -10.89
N ALA A 159 -16.96 -9.80 -10.41
CA ALA A 159 -16.01 -8.76 -10.01
C ALA A 159 -15.61 -7.85 -11.19
N ILE A 160 -15.33 -8.44 -12.36
CA ILE A 160 -14.99 -7.70 -13.59
C ILE A 160 -16.16 -6.82 -14.03
N LYS A 161 -17.40 -7.32 -13.95
CA LYS A 161 -18.58 -6.53 -14.29
C LYS A 161 -18.77 -5.34 -13.35
N ARG A 162 -18.56 -5.53 -12.05
CA ARG A 162 -18.59 -4.44 -11.05
C ARG A 162 -17.52 -3.38 -11.35
N CYS A 163 -16.29 -3.80 -11.66
CA CYS A 163 -15.22 -2.89 -12.06
C CYS A 163 -15.59 -2.08 -13.32
N GLN A 164 -16.12 -2.75 -14.35
CA GLN A 164 -16.56 -2.10 -15.58
C GLN A 164 -17.63 -1.04 -15.33
N THR A 165 -18.66 -1.39 -14.55
CA THR A 165 -19.74 -0.46 -14.22
C THR A 165 -19.20 0.75 -13.46
N LEU A 166 -18.40 0.53 -12.42
CA LEU A 166 -17.79 1.61 -11.63
C LEU A 166 -16.97 2.58 -12.50
N PHE A 167 -16.07 2.05 -13.34
CA PHE A 167 -15.17 2.88 -14.15
C PHE A 167 -15.94 3.63 -15.26
N ALA A 168 -16.95 3.00 -15.85
CA ALA A 168 -17.78 3.63 -16.87
C ALA A 168 -18.65 4.74 -16.28
N GLU A 169 -19.31 4.48 -15.13
CA GLU A 169 -20.24 5.42 -14.51
C GLU A 169 -19.53 6.61 -13.85
N ASP A 170 -18.46 6.35 -13.10
CA ASP A 170 -17.81 7.40 -12.29
C ASP A 170 -16.70 8.15 -13.04
N LEU A 171 -16.01 7.46 -13.97
CA LEU A 171 -14.84 8.03 -14.67
C LEU A 171 -15.05 8.19 -16.18
N GLY A 172 -16.12 7.61 -16.76
CA GLY A 172 -16.30 7.57 -18.21
C GLY A 172 -15.21 6.77 -18.94
N LEU A 173 -14.57 5.83 -18.24
CA LEU A 173 -13.48 5.02 -18.76
C LEU A 173 -13.94 3.59 -19.08
N ASP A 174 -13.33 3.00 -20.10
CA ASP A 174 -13.48 1.58 -20.40
C ASP A 174 -12.80 0.68 -19.35
N LEU A 175 -13.09 -0.62 -19.41
CA LEU A 175 -12.47 -1.58 -18.50
C LEU A 175 -10.93 -1.59 -18.66
N PRO A 176 -10.16 -1.54 -17.57
CA PRO A 176 -8.71 -1.58 -17.64
C PRO A 176 -8.19 -2.85 -18.34
N PRO A 177 -7.14 -2.76 -19.19
CA PRO A 177 -6.62 -3.89 -19.96
C PRO A 177 -6.22 -5.11 -19.13
N ASP A 178 -5.66 -4.88 -17.94
CA ASP A 178 -5.24 -5.97 -17.05
C ASP A 178 -6.45 -6.74 -16.49
N VAL A 179 -7.57 -6.04 -16.25
CA VAL A 179 -8.83 -6.65 -15.80
C VAL A 179 -9.54 -7.34 -16.97
N GLU A 180 -9.40 -6.81 -18.19
CA GLU A 180 -9.86 -7.50 -19.41
C GLU A 180 -9.10 -8.81 -19.65
N ALA A 181 -7.78 -8.84 -19.42
CA ALA A 181 -6.99 -10.07 -19.50
C ALA A 181 -7.49 -11.15 -18.52
N MET A 182 -7.91 -10.75 -17.30
CA MET A 182 -8.56 -11.68 -16.36
C MET A 182 -9.88 -12.24 -16.88
N ARG A 183 -10.64 -11.46 -17.66
CA ARG A 183 -11.90 -11.94 -18.25
C ARG A 183 -11.65 -13.10 -19.20
N ALA A 184 -10.61 -13.01 -20.02
CA ALA A 184 -10.25 -14.08 -20.93
C ALA A 184 -9.90 -15.38 -20.18
N ALA A 185 -9.11 -15.29 -19.10
CA ALA A 185 -8.76 -16.43 -18.25
C ALA A 185 -9.99 -17.03 -17.54
N ALA A 186 -10.93 -16.19 -17.08
CA ALA A 186 -12.17 -16.65 -16.47
C ALA A 186 -13.06 -17.41 -17.46
N LEU A 187 -13.20 -16.89 -18.69
CA LEU A 187 -14.02 -17.52 -19.73
C LEU A 187 -13.45 -18.85 -20.21
N SER A 188 -12.13 -19.02 -20.18
CA SER A 188 -11.44 -20.27 -20.54
C SER A 188 -11.30 -21.25 -19.37
N TRP A 189 -11.75 -20.89 -18.16
CA TRP A 189 -11.55 -21.67 -16.93
C TRP A 189 -10.08 -22.00 -16.65
N ASN A 190 -9.17 -21.11 -17.05
CA ASN A 190 -7.74 -21.36 -16.98
C ASN A 190 -7.10 -20.65 -15.78
N SER A 191 -7.01 -21.36 -14.65
CA SER A 191 -6.37 -20.86 -13.42
C SER A 191 -4.86 -20.64 -13.58
N GLU A 192 -4.18 -21.41 -14.44
CA GLU A 192 -2.77 -21.20 -14.72
C GLU A 192 -2.53 -19.88 -15.46
N ASP A 193 -3.41 -19.53 -16.41
CA ASP A 193 -3.31 -18.25 -17.12
C ASP A 193 -3.52 -17.07 -16.16
N ALA A 194 -4.48 -17.18 -15.24
CA ALA A 194 -4.69 -16.17 -14.20
C ALA A 194 -3.43 -15.98 -13.34
N LEU A 195 -2.80 -17.09 -12.90
CA LEU A 195 -1.56 -17.05 -12.12
C LEU A 195 -0.40 -16.45 -12.91
N ARG A 196 -0.25 -16.80 -14.20
CA ARG A 196 0.78 -16.24 -15.08
C ARG A 196 0.62 -14.73 -15.25
N LEU A 197 -0.61 -14.24 -15.42
CA LEU A 197 -0.89 -12.82 -15.58
C LEU A 197 -0.55 -12.03 -14.30
N VAL A 198 -0.85 -12.59 -13.12
CA VAL A 198 -0.44 -12.01 -11.83
C VAL A 198 1.09 -11.95 -11.70
N ALA A 199 1.79 -13.03 -12.07
CA ALA A 199 3.26 -13.11 -12.04
C ALA A 199 3.93 -12.19 -13.08
N ALA A 200 3.36 -12.03 -14.27
CA ALA A 200 3.93 -11.18 -15.32
C ALA A 200 4.07 -9.72 -14.87
N ARG A 201 3.12 -9.21 -14.06
CA ARG A 201 3.20 -7.84 -13.54
C ARG A 201 4.33 -7.61 -12.55
N THR A 202 4.71 -8.60 -11.74
CA THR A 202 5.84 -8.43 -10.81
C THR A 202 7.16 -8.29 -11.57
N LEU A 203 7.31 -9.02 -12.68
CA LEU A 203 8.49 -8.95 -13.56
C LEU A 203 8.57 -7.62 -14.33
N VAL A 204 7.44 -7.09 -14.79
CA VAL A 204 7.40 -5.76 -15.42
C VAL A 204 7.78 -4.66 -14.43
N ALA A 205 7.36 -4.78 -13.17
CA ALA A 205 7.73 -3.84 -12.12
C ALA A 205 9.24 -3.86 -11.79
N ASP A 206 9.87 -5.05 -11.70
CA ASP A 206 11.33 -5.18 -11.48
C ASP A 206 12.14 -4.53 -12.63
N ASN A 207 11.71 -4.76 -13.87
CA ASN A 207 12.38 -4.19 -15.05
C ASN A 207 12.27 -2.66 -15.12
N GLY A 208 11.12 -2.09 -14.74
CA GLY A 208 10.91 -0.64 -14.70
C GLY A 208 11.78 0.07 -13.65
N GLU A 209 11.99 -0.55 -12.49
CA GLU A 209 12.87 -0.01 -11.44
C GLU A 209 14.37 -0.17 -11.78
N ARG A 210 14.76 -1.25 -12.47
CA ARG A 210 16.15 -1.43 -12.94
C ARG A 210 16.55 -0.45 -14.04
N THR A 211 15.60 0.05 -14.82
CA THR A 211 15.85 1.02 -15.90
C THR A 211 15.99 2.48 -15.45
N ASP A 212 15.92 2.76 -14.15
CA ASP A 212 16.16 4.10 -13.61
C ASP A 212 17.48 4.22 -12.80
N PRO A 213 18.67 4.01 -13.40
CA PRO A 213 19.92 4.53 -12.87
C PRO A 213 20.15 5.95 -13.44
N ALA A 214 19.17 6.86 -13.34
CA ALA A 214 19.34 8.21 -13.84
C ALA A 214 20.33 8.98 -12.97
N GLY A 215 21.47 9.29 -13.58
CA GLY A 215 22.49 10.14 -13.02
C GLY A 215 21.95 11.49 -12.55
N HIS A 216 22.44 11.90 -11.39
CA HIS A 216 22.60 13.30 -11.02
C HIS A 216 24.06 13.49 -10.61
N GLY A 217 24.91 13.47 -11.63
CA GLY A 217 26.34 13.70 -11.52
C GLY A 217 26.81 14.53 -12.71
N SER A 218 26.39 15.79 -12.78
CA SER A 218 27.20 16.85 -13.38
C SER A 218 26.62 18.24 -13.13
N ALA A 219 27.48 19.05 -12.51
CA ALA A 219 27.76 20.46 -12.76
C ALA A 219 26.59 21.45 -12.72
N LEU A 220 26.68 22.39 -11.77
CA LEU A 220 26.90 23.81 -12.08
C LEU A 220 27.30 24.58 -10.81
N SER A 221 28.43 25.27 -10.94
CA SER A 221 28.99 26.40 -10.15
C SER A 221 29.54 26.14 -8.75
#